data_AF-A0A1Q7K9A4-F1
#
_entry.id   AF-A0A1Q7K9A4-F1
#
_cell.length_a   1.000
_cell.length_b   1.000
_cell.length_c   1.000
_cell.angle_alpha   90.00
_cell.angle_beta   90.00
_cell.angle_gamma   90.00
#
_symmetry.space_group_name_H-M   'P 1'
#
loop_
_entity.id
_entity.type
_entity.pdbx_description
1 polymer ?
#
loop_
_entity_poly.entity_id
_entity_poly.type
_entity_poly.pdbx_seq_one_letter_code
_entity_poly.pdbx_strand_id
1 'polypeptide(L)'
;PKNTTVKIEADDKGVKINAEGTNADGSALHVQYDAKFDGKDYPVTGVPYADMVSVKRVGADTIESTMKKGGQVTMTVTSKVSKDGKTRTSTFKGKDAEGHDVLNVVVSDKQ
;
A
#
# COMPACT_ATOMS: atom_id res chain seq x y z
N PRO A 1 -6.36 19.73 10.28
CA PRO A 1 -5.83 18.91 9.16
C PRO A 1 -5.38 17.54 9.68
N LYS A 2 -5.93 16.45 9.13
CA LYS A 2 -5.43 15.10 9.41
C LYS A 2 -4.15 14.95 8.59
N ASN A 3 -3.00 15.08 9.25
CA ASN A 3 -1.71 14.87 8.62
C ASN A 3 -1.49 13.35 8.50
N THR A 4 -1.40 12.87 7.27
CA THR A 4 -0.88 11.54 6.98
C THR A 4 0.44 11.74 6.27
N THR A 5 1.54 11.36 6.92
CA THR A 5 2.87 11.37 6.33
C THR A 5 3.17 9.96 5.85
N VAL A 6 3.26 9.78 4.54
CA VAL A 6 3.66 8.51 3.94
C VAL A 6 5.09 8.66 3.41
N LYS A 7 6.05 8.04 4.08
CA LYS A 7 7.42 7.94 3.59
C LYS A 7 7.56 6.68 2.74
N ILE A 8 7.81 6.88 1.45
CA ILE A 8 8.04 5.79 0.49
C ILE A 8 9.48 5.92 -0.02
N GLU A 9 10.30 4.90 0.25
CA GLU A 9 11.63 4.76 -0.30
C GLU A 9 11.58 3.58 -1.28
N ALA A 10 11.73 3.85 -2.58
CA ALA A 10 11.70 2.83 -3.62
C ALA A 10 12.92 2.94 -4.51
N ASP A 11 13.47 1.80 -4.91
CA ASP A 11 14.56 1.69 -5.88
C ASP A 11 14.16 0.70 -6.99
N ASP A 12 15.14 0.13 -7.71
CA ASP A 12 14.85 -0.87 -8.75
C ASP A 12 14.56 -2.27 -8.24
N LYS A 13 14.87 -2.55 -6.97
CA LYS A 13 14.76 -3.87 -6.37
C LYS A 13 13.52 -4.01 -5.50
N GLY A 14 13.09 -2.93 -4.86
CA GLY A 14 11.97 -2.98 -3.93
C GLY A 14 11.47 -1.62 -3.46
N VAL A 15 10.63 -1.70 -2.44
CA VAL A 15 9.99 -0.57 -1.80
C VAL A 15 9.92 -0.79 -0.30
N LYS A 16 10.30 0.25 0.43
CA LYS A 16 10.14 0.38 1.86
C LYS A 16 9.12 1.48 2.14
N ILE A 17 8.06 1.12 2.88
CA ILE A 17 7.01 2.04 3.29
C ILE A 17 7.06 2.21 4.80
N ASN A 18 6.97 3.46 5.24
CA ASN A 18 6.66 3.85 6.60
C ASN A 18 5.58 4.92 6.51
N ALA A 19 4.35 4.58 6.84
CA ALA A 19 3.22 5.49 6.86
C ALA A 19 2.79 5.73 8.31
N GLU A 20 2.72 7.00 8.69
CA GLU A 20 2.25 7.43 10.00
C GLU A 20 1.19 8.50 9.81
N GLY A 21 0.11 8.44 10.59
CA GLY A 21 -0.91 9.47 10.53
C GLY A 21 -2.12 9.17 11.39
N THR A 22 -3.19 9.90 11.12
CA THR A 22 -4.48 9.69 11.77
C THR A 22 -5.55 9.55 10.70
N ASN A 23 -6.26 8.42 10.71
CA ASN A 23 -7.35 8.12 9.80
C ASN A 23 -8.53 9.09 9.99
N ALA A 24 -9.47 9.10 9.02
CA ALA A 24 -10.68 9.93 9.04
C ALA A 24 -11.60 9.68 10.25
N ASP A 25 -11.46 8.54 10.94
CA ASP A 25 -12.15 8.19 12.18
C ASP A 25 -11.39 8.60 13.46
N GLY A 26 -10.15 9.07 13.36
CA GLY A 26 -9.31 9.43 14.52
C GLY A 26 -8.36 8.32 14.99
N SER A 27 -8.40 7.13 14.38
CA SER A 27 -7.47 6.05 14.68
C SER A 27 -6.06 6.36 14.16
N ALA A 28 -5.03 5.94 14.89
CA ALA A 28 -3.65 6.06 14.44
C ALA A 28 -3.40 5.10 13.28
N LEU A 29 -2.91 5.63 12.16
CA LEU A 29 -2.38 4.85 11.05
C LEU A 29 -0.89 4.65 11.29
N HIS A 30 -0.45 3.39 11.39
CA HIS A 30 0.96 3.04 11.38
C HIS A 30 1.11 1.85 10.43
N VAL A 31 1.74 2.03 9.28
CA VAL A 31 1.96 0.93 8.32
C VAL A 31 3.43 0.88 7.96
N GLN A 32 4.05 -0.27 8.15
CA GLN A 32 5.45 -0.46 7.82
C GLN A 32 5.67 -1.80 7.11
N TYR A 33 6.43 -1.76 6.02
CA TYR A 33 6.97 -2.94 5.36
C TYR A 33 8.19 -2.60 4.48
N ASP A 34 8.99 -3.62 4.20
CA ASP A 34 10.11 -3.59 3.26
C ASP A 34 10.01 -4.83 2.37
N ALA A 35 9.68 -4.63 1.09
CA ALA A 35 9.36 -5.70 0.16
C ALA A 35 10.07 -5.51 -1.17
N LYS A 36 10.51 -6.61 -1.76
CA LYS A 36 11.09 -6.61 -3.12
C LYS A 36 9.98 -6.73 -4.17
N PHE A 37 10.27 -6.30 -5.40
CA PHE A 37 9.37 -6.46 -6.55
C PHE A 37 9.38 -7.87 -7.15
N ASP A 38 9.71 -8.89 -6.37
CA ASP A 38 9.82 -10.29 -6.81
C ASP A 38 8.56 -11.11 -6.57
N GLY A 39 7.49 -10.49 -6.05
CA GLY A 39 6.22 -11.14 -5.79
C GLY A 39 6.22 -12.09 -4.58
N LYS A 40 7.29 -12.12 -3.77
CA LYS A 40 7.32 -12.91 -2.54
C LYS A 40 6.58 -12.20 -1.40
N ASP A 41 6.18 -12.99 -0.42
CA ASP A 41 5.54 -12.49 0.79
C ASP A 41 6.59 -11.93 1.77
N TYR A 42 6.34 -10.71 2.22
CA TYR A 42 7.12 -9.98 3.22
C TYR A 42 6.21 -9.57 4.38
N PRO A 43 6.70 -9.55 5.62
CA PRO A 43 5.89 -9.13 6.76
C PRO A 43 5.48 -7.66 6.64
N VAL A 44 4.23 -7.38 7.02
CA VAL A 44 3.71 -6.01 7.17
C VAL A 44 3.18 -5.83 8.60
N THR A 45 3.37 -4.64 9.14
CA THR A 45 2.88 -4.29 10.48
C THR A 45 1.87 -3.16 10.44
N GLY A 46 0.98 -3.16 11.44
CA GLY A 46 -0.02 -2.11 11.67
C GLY A 46 -1.13 -2.02 10.61
N VAL A 47 -1.33 -3.09 9.83
CA VAL A 47 -2.49 -3.28 8.95
C VAL A 47 -3.43 -4.31 9.58
N PRO A 48 -4.61 -3.93 10.09
CA PRO A 48 -5.49 -4.88 10.79
C PRO A 48 -5.96 -6.06 9.94
N TYR A 49 -6.04 -5.89 8.63
CA TYR A 49 -6.50 -6.89 7.66
C TYR A 49 -5.34 -7.61 6.92
N ALA A 50 -4.08 -7.44 7.33
CA ALA A 50 -2.95 -8.11 6.69
C ALA A 50 -1.76 -8.34 7.63
N ASP A 51 -1.13 -9.51 7.52
CA ASP A 51 0.14 -9.86 8.16
C ASP A 51 1.30 -9.96 7.16
N MET A 52 0.98 -10.12 5.87
CA MET A 52 1.95 -10.22 4.78
C MET A 52 1.58 -9.29 3.61
N VAL A 53 2.60 -8.85 2.87
CA VAL A 53 2.48 -8.13 1.60
C VAL A 53 3.39 -8.76 0.55
N SER A 54 2.89 -8.90 -0.66
CA SER A 54 3.67 -9.26 -1.84
C SER A 54 3.61 -8.12 -2.84
N VAL A 55 4.74 -7.73 -3.43
CA VAL A 55 4.81 -6.61 -4.36
C VAL A 55 5.45 -7.07 -5.67
N LYS A 56 4.87 -6.66 -6.79
CA LYS A 56 5.40 -6.90 -8.14
C LYS A 56 5.33 -5.64 -9.01
N ARG A 57 6.33 -5.46 -9.88
CA ARG A 57 6.23 -4.51 -11.00
C ARG A 57 5.40 -5.16 -12.10
N VAL A 58 4.31 -4.51 -12.51
CA VAL A 58 3.42 -4.98 -13.59
C VAL A 58 3.48 -4.07 -14.84
N GLY A 59 4.16 -2.93 -14.73
CA GLY A 59 4.45 -2.03 -15.83
C GLY A 59 5.62 -1.11 -15.49
N ALA A 60 6.02 -0.26 -16.44
CA ALA A 60 7.15 0.66 -16.27
C ALA A 60 6.94 1.66 -15.11
N ASP A 61 5.69 2.07 -14.89
CA ASP A 61 5.26 3.05 -13.89
C ASP A 61 4.20 2.49 -12.92
N THR A 62 3.97 1.17 -12.96
CA THR A 62 2.85 0.52 -12.28
C THR A 62 3.34 -0.67 -11.45
N ILE A 63 2.99 -0.67 -10.17
CA ILE A 63 3.21 -1.77 -9.23
C ILE A 63 1.88 -2.31 -8.73
N GLU A 64 1.87 -3.59 -8.38
CA GLU A 64 0.75 -4.23 -7.69
C GLU A 64 1.24 -4.80 -6.37
N SER A 65 0.57 -4.42 -5.29
CA SER A 65 0.77 -4.97 -3.95
C SER A 65 -0.42 -5.85 -3.59
N THR A 66 -0.16 -7.03 -3.05
CA THR A 66 -1.16 -7.97 -2.57
C THR A 66 -0.99 -8.14 -1.07
N MET A 67 -1.99 -7.71 -0.30
CA MET A 67 -2.05 -7.86 1.13
C MET A 67 -2.70 -9.18 1.48
N LYS A 68 -2.14 -9.90 2.45
CA LYS A 68 -2.63 -11.20 2.89
C LYS A 68 -2.75 -11.25 4.41
N LYS A 69 -3.71 -12.03 4.91
CA LYS A 69 -3.87 -12.37 6.33
C LYS A 69 -4.05 -13.87 6.47
N GLY A 70 -3.21 -14.53 7.27
CA GLY A 70 -3.25 -15.98 7.42
C GLY A 70 -3.13 -16.73 6.09
N GLY A 71 -2.37 -16.19 5.14
CA GLY A 71 -2.17 -16.75 3.80
C GLY A 71 -3.29 -16.46 2.77
N GLN A 72 -4.40 -15.85 3.19
CA GLN A 72 -5.49 -15.47 2.28
C GLN A 72 -5.33 -14.03 1.81
N VAL A 73 -5.59 -13.77 0.52
CA VAL A 73 -5.58 -12.41 -0.04
C VAL A 73 -6.76 -11.62 0.50
N THR A 74 -6.47 -10.51 1.16
CA THR A 74 -7.49 -9.59 1.69
C THR A 74 -7.65 -8.36 0.82
N MET A 75 -6.56 -7.82 0.27
CA MET A 75 -6.58 -6.61 -0.54
C MET A 75 -5.56 -6.68 -1.68
N THR A 76 -5.93 -6.18 -2.84
CA THR A 76 -5.01 -5.88 -3.95
C THR A 76 -4.96 -4.37 -4.15
N VAL A 77 -3.75 -3.83 -4.24
CA VAL A 77 -3.49 -2.40 -4.43
C VAL A 77 -2.67 -2.21 -5.69
N THR A 78 -3.25 -1.58 -6.70
CA THR A 78 -2.53 -1.18 -7.91
C THR A 78 -2.11 0.27 -7.76
N SER A 79 -0.80 0.54 -7.75
CA SER A 79 -0.27 1.90 -7.69
C SER A 79 0.41 2.25 -9.00
N LYS A 80 -0.03 3.35 -9.61
CA LYS A 80 0.55 3.92 -10.81
C LYS A 80 1.13 5.30 -10.51
N VAL A 81 2.35 5.53 -10.96
CA VAL A 81 3.02 6.83 -10.88
C VAL A 81 2.86 7.55 -12.21
N SER A 82 2.58 8.85 -12.19
CA SER A 82 2.50 9.67 -13.39
C SER A 82 3.86 9.75 -14.09
N LYS A 83 3.87 9.99 -15.41
CA LYS A 83 5.12 10.06 -16.19
C LYS A 83 6.11 11.12 -15.69
N ASP A 84 5.61 12.19 -15.09
CA ASP A 84 6.41 13.26 -14.51
C ASP A 84 6.85 12.98 -13.05
N GLY A 85 6.46 11.83 -12.49
CA GLY A 85 6.82 11.40 -11.14
C GLY A 85 6.18 12.22 -10.01
N LYS A 86 5.22 13.08 -10.33
CA LYS A 86 4.63 14.03 -9.36
C LYS A 86 3.43 13.46 -8.63
N THR A 87 2.68 12.58 -9.27
CA THR A 87 1.42 12.07 -8.74
C THR A 87 1.44 10.55 -8.71
N ARG A 88 0.94 9.97 -7.63
CA ARG A 88 0.68 8.54 -7.50
C ARG A 88 -0.82 8.33 -7.37
N THR A 89 -1.35 7.44 -8.20
CA THR A 89 -2.74 6.95 -8.11
C THR A 89 -2.72 5.52 -7.59
N SER A 90 -3.41 5.25 -6.50
CA SER A 90 -3.54 3.94 -5.89
C SER A 90 -4.99 3.49 -5.88
N THR A 91 -5.26 2.35 -6.50
CA THR A 91 -6.58 1.70 -6.48
C THR A 91 -6.53 0.51 -5.54
N PHE A 92 -7.38 0.52 -4.51
CA PHE A 92 -7.53 -0.53 -3.52
C PHE A 92 -8.78 -1.34 -3.85
N LYS A 93 -8.64 -2.66 -3.95
CA LYS A 93 -9.73 -3.59 -4.21
C LYS A 93 -9.61 -4.82 -3.31
N GLY A 94 -10.63 -5.11 -2.51
CA GLY A 94 -10.60 -6.26 -1.62
C GLY A 94 -11.62 -6.16 -0.50
N LYS A 95 -11.29 -6.74 0.66
CA LYS A 95 -12.09 -6.72 1.86
C LYS A 95 -11.33 -6.06 3.01
N ASP A 96 -12.02 -5.22 3.77
CA ASP A 96 -11.47 -4.66 5.00
C ASP A 96 -11.47 -5.68 6.17
N ALA A 97 -11.11 -5.23 7.36
CA ALA A 97 -11.06 -6.07 8.56
C ALA A 97 -12.43 -6.59 9.00
N GLU A 98 -13.52 -5.93 8.58
CA GLU A 98 -14.90 -6.29 8.88
C GLU A 98 -15.52 -7.18 7.79
N GLY A 99 -14.81 -7.38 6.67
CA GLY A 99 -15.22 -8.22 5.54
C GLY A 99 -16.00 -7.47 4.46
N HIS A 100 -16.15 -6.15 4.59
CA HIS A 100 -16.84 -5.31 3.62
C HIS A 100 -16.02 -5.15 2.35
N ASP A 101 -16.68 -5.17 1.19
CA ASP A 101 -16.01 -4.92 -0.08
C ASP A 101 -15.54 -3.47 -0.16
N VAL A 102 -14.25 -3.30 -0.42
CA VAL A 102 -13.60 -2.01 -0.60
C VAL A 102 -13.21 -1.85 -2.05
N LEU A 103 -13.66 -0.75 -2.65
CA LEU A 103 -13.12 -0.20 -3.88
C LEU A 103 -12.85 1.28 -3.65
N ASN A 104 -11.57 1.64 -3.50
CA ASN A 104 -11.17 3.02 -3.22
C ASN A 104 -10.04 3.46 -4.15
N VAL A 105 -10.10 4.70 -4.63
CA VAL A 105 -9.05 5.32 -5.45
C VAL A 105 -8.50 6.51 -4.70
N VAL A 106 -7.21 6.48 -4.41
CA VAL A 106 -6.49 7.55 -3.72
C VAL A 106 -5.48 8.15 -4.68
N VAL A 107 -5.53 9.46 -4.85
CA VAL A 107 -4.54 10.23 -5.59
C VAL A 107 -3.69 11.00 -4.57
N SER A 108 -2.38 10.90 -4.70
CA SER A 108 -1.44 11.57 -3.81
C SER A 108 -0.38 12.30 -4.64
N ASP A 109 -0.18 13.58 -4.32
CA ASP A 109 0.91 14.35 -4.87
C ASP A 109 2.16 14.19 -4.01
N LYS A 110 3.32 14.22 -4.66
CA LYS A 110 4.61 14.19 -3.99
C LYS A 110 4.77 15.51 -3.21
N GLN A 111 4.89 15.40 -1.89
CA GLN A 111 5.20 16.51 -0.98
C GLN A 111 6.70 16.80 -0.94
#